data_AF-A0A654DNL9-F1
#
_entry.id   AF-A0A654DNL9-F1
#
_cell.length_a   1.000
_cell.length_b   1.000
_cell.length_c   1.000
_cell.angle_alpha   90.00
_cell.angle_beta   90.00
_cell.angle_gamma   90.00
#
_symmetry.space_group_name_H-M   'P 1'
#
loop_
_entity.id
_entity.type
_entity.pdbx_description
1 polymer ?
#
loop_
_entity_poly.entity_id
_entity_poly.type
_entity_poly.pdbx_seq_one_letter_code
_entity_poly.pdbx_strand_id
1 'polypeptide(L)'
;MNNVTPFPTRNTAPTQIGFDRLELMRILDLYGRMVAAGHWRDYAIDLGREAAVFACFRRAAERPEFRIEKRPALRNRQGMWALVGEGGAVIKRGHDLGPILAPVERRLMKLVES
;
A
#
# COMPACT_ATOMS: atom_id res chain seq x y z
N MET A 1 -32.27 -24.93 -35.08
CA MET A 1 -31.25 -23.85 -35.07
C MET A 1 -30.98 -23.47 -33.61
N ASN A 2 -29.87 -23.94 -33.03
CA ASN A 2 -29.49 -23.59 -31.65
C ASN A 2 -28.93 -22.17 -31.62
N ASN A 3 -29.73 -21.21 -31.15
CA ASN A 3 -29.28 -19.84 -30.96
C ASN A 3 -28.53 -19.74 -29.63
N VAL A 4 -27.21 -19.97 -29.65
CA VAL A 4 -26.35 -19.77 -28.48
C VAL A 4 -26.14 -18.27 -28.31
N THR A 5 -26.88 -17.65 -27.40
CA THR A 5 -26.67 -16.27 -27.00
C THR A 5 -25.35 -16.17 -26.21
N PRO A 6 -24.37 -15.36 -26.64
CA PRO A 6 -23.16 -15.14 -25.85
C PRO A 6 -23.52 -14.40 -24.56
N PHE A 7 -23.04 -14.93 -23.43
CA PHE A 7 -23.14 -14.25 -22.13
C PHE A 7 -22.50 -12.86 -22.24
N PRO A 8 -23.11 -11.79 -21.69
CA PRO A 8 -22.49 -10.48 -21.66
C PRO A 8 -21.24 -10.57 -20.79
N THR A 9 -20.08 -10.53 -21.42
CA THR A 9 -18.80 -10.32 -20.74
C THR A 9 -18.87 -8.93 -20.12
N ARG A 10 -19.30 -8.84 -18.85
CA ARG A 10 -19.10 -7.63 -18.08
C ARG A 10 -17.60 -7.42 -18.04
N ASN A 11 -17.13 -6.46 -18.83
CA ASN A 11 -15.82 -5.87 -18.75
C ASN A 11 -15.74 -5.16 -17.38
N THR A 12 -15.67 -5.96 -16.32
CA THR A 12 -15.73 -5.51 -14.94
C THR A 12 -14.34 -5.06 -14.62
N ALA A 13 -14.00 -3.83 -15.03
CA ALA A 13 -12.88 -3.13 -14.44
C ALA A 13 -13.02 -3.30 -12.91
N PRO A 14 -11.95 -3.70 -12.19
CA PRO A 14 -12.07 -3.99 -10.77
C PRO A 14 -12.71 -2.78 -10.09
N THR A 15 -13.82 -3.00 -9.40
CA THR A 15 -14.58 -1.95 -8.71
C THR A 15 -13.79 -1.31 -7.56
N GLN A 16 -12.64 -1.91 -7.22
CA GLN A 16 -11.80 -1.59 -6.10
C GLN A 16 -10.34 -1.78 -6.50
N ILE A 17 -9.49 -0.81 -6.16
CA ILE A 17 -8.05 -0.93 -6.32
C ILE A 17 -7.52 -1.81 -5.18
N GLY A 18 -6.77 -2.84 -5.54
CA GLY A 18 -6.17 -3.79 -4.62
C GLY A 18 -4.65 -3.83 -4.71
N PHE A 19 -4.04 -4.42 -3.69
CA PHE A 19 -2.65 -4.86 -3.73
C PHE A 19 -2.58 -6.25 -4.37
N ASP A 20 -1.65 -6.43 -5.30
CA ASP A 20 -1.33 -7.75 -5.83
C ASP A 20 -0.61 -8.59 -4.75
N ARG A 21 -0.65 -9.92 -4.88
CA ARG A 21 -0.06 -10.82 -3.86
C ARG A 21 1.38 -10.46 -3.50
N LEU A 22 2.24 -10.21 -4.49
CA LEU A 22 3.64 -9.86 -4.27
C LEU A 22 3.82 -8.49 -3.59
N GLU A 23 2.92 -7.56 -3.87
CA GLU A 23 2.93 -6.23 -3.27
C GLU A 23 2.51 -6.33 -1.79
N LEU A 24 1.42 -7.03 -1.52
CA LEU A 24 0.92 -7.25 -0.17
C LEU A 24 1.95 -8.01 0.67
N MET A 25 2.58 -9.05 0.13
CA MET A 25 3.65 -9.77 0.81
C MET A 25 4.80 -8.84 1.21
N ARG A 26 5.29 -7.98 0.30
CA ARG A 26 6.37 -7.03 0.63
C ARG A 26 5.96 -6.03 1.71
N ILE A 27 4.72 -5.54 1.68
CA ILE A 27 4.20 -4.62 2.69
C ILE A 27 4.12 -5.33 4.05
N LEU A 28 3.61 -6.56 4.07
CA LEU A 28 3.48 -7.37 5.29
C LEU A 28 4.85 -7.80 5.85
N ASP A 29 5.82 -8.12 4.99
CA ASP A 29 7.19 -8.45 5.42
C ASP A 29 7.88 -7.25 6.08
N LEU A 30 7.69 -6.05 5.52
CA LEU A 30 8.15 -4.82 6.17
C LEU A 30 7.42 -4.59 7.50
N TYR A 31 6.09 -4.79 7.51
CA TYR A 31 5.29 -4.65 8.71
C TYR A 31 5.76 -5.59 9.82
N GLY A 32 5.94 -6.88 9.53
CA GLY A 32 6.42 -7.87 10.50
C GLY A 32 7.76 -7.49 11.11
N ARG A 33 8.71 -6.97 10.31
CA ARG A 33 9.99 -6.47 10.82
C ARG A 33 9.82 -5.25 11.74
N MET A 34 8.93 -4.32 11.41
CA MET A 34 8.62 -3.16 12.25
C MET A 34 7.89 -3.52 13.55
N VAL A 35 7.03 -4.56 13.53
CA VAL A 35 6.42 -5.13 14.74
C VAL A 35 7.48 -5.80 15.60
N ALA A 36 8.39 -6.57 15.01
CA ALA A 36 9.49 -7.21 15.72
C ALA A 36 10.43 -6.18 16.39
N ALA A 37 10.65 -5.03 15.73
CA ALA A 37 11.37 -3.89 16.30
C ALA A 37 10.55 -3.09 17.35
N GLY A 38 9.28 -3.45 17.60
CA GLY A 38 8.42 -2.79 18.59
C GLY A 38 7.80 -1.46 18.15
N HIS A 39 7.92 -1.10 16.87
CA HIS A 39 7.46 0.19 16.34
C HIS A 39 6.04 0.17 15.84
N TRP A 40 5.58 -0.89 15.21
CA TRP A 40 4.20 -1.00 14.75
C TRP A 40 3.44 -2.01 15.58
N ARG A 41 2.14 -1.75 15.77
CA ARG A 41 1.26 -2.63 16.55
C ARG A 41 -0.05 -2.93 15.85
N ASP A 42 -0.47 -2.04 14.97
CA ASP A 42 -1.72 -2.18 14.26
C ASP A 42 -1.58 -1.69 12.82
N TYR A 43 -2.46 -2.17 11.95
CA TYR A 43 -2.54 -1.76 10.55
C TYR A 43 -4.00 -1.69 10.10
N ALA A 44 -4.26 -0.80 9.13
CA ALA A 44 -5.54 -0.76 8.43
C ALA A 44 -5.29 -0.89 6.94
N ILE A 45 -6.12 -1.70 6.29
CA ILE A 45 -6.15 -1.84 4.83
C ILE A 45 -7.47 -1.28 4.34
N ASP A 46 -7.40 -0.22 3.56
CA ASP A 46 -8.54 0.34 2.85
C ASP A 46 -8.34 0.10 1.36
N LEU A 47 -9.27 -0.62 0.76
CA LEU A 47 -9.27 -0.87 -0.67
C LEU A 47 -10.39 0.02 -1.23
N GLY A 48 -10.03 1.18 -1.76
CA GLY A 48 -10.98 2.13 -2.31
C GLY A 48 -11.18 1.94 -3.81
N ARG A 49 -12.14 2.67 -4.38
CA ARG A 49 -12.36 2.72 -5.83
C ARG A 49 -11.22 3.44 -6.58
N GLU A 50 -10.61 4.43 -5.94
CA GLU A 50 -9.57 5.27 -6.55
C GLU A 50 -8.16 4.87 -6.11
N ALA A 51 -8.03 4.34 -4.88
CA ALA A 51 -6.76 4.05 -4.25
C ALA A 51 -6.88 2.86 -3.31
N ALA A 52 -5.85 2.01 -3.26
CA ALA A 52 -5.62 1.11 -2.13
C ALA A 52 -4.69 1.81 -1.14
N VAL A 53 -4.97 1.71 0.15
CA VAL A 53 -4.22 2.33 1.23
C VAL A 53 -3.90 1.29 2.28
N PHE A 54 -2.62 1.18 2.64
CA PHE A 54 -2.15 0.41 3.79
C PHE A 54 -1.60 1.39 4.81
N ALA A 55 -2.26 1.53 5.96
CA ALA A 55 -1.86 2.43 7.02
C ALA A 55 -1.24 1.64 8.18
N CYS A 56 -0.06 2.07 8.64
CA CYS A 56 0.64 1.49 9.77
C CYS A 56 0.52 2.39 10.99
N PHE A 57 0.16 1.81 12.14
CA PHE A 57 -0.02 2.53 13.40
C PHE A 57 0.98 2.06 14.45
N ARG A 58 1.59 3.03 15.13
CA ARG A 58 2.43 2.78 16.32
C ARG A 58 1.59 2.39 17.54
N ARG A 59 0.43 3.02 17.69
CA ARG A 59 -0.59 2.73 18.71
C ARG A 59 -1.98 2.93 18.11
N ALA A 60 -2.96 2.16 18.59
CA ALA A 60 -4.34 2.17 18.07
C ALA A 60 -5.05 3.54 18.12
N ALA A 61 -4.59 4.47 18.97
CA ALA A 61 -5.17 5.82 19.12
C ALA A 61 -4.32 6.94 18.49
N GLU A 62 -3.18 6.62 17.87
CA GLU A 62 -2.28 7.62 17.27
C GLU A 62 -2.53 7.74 15.75
N ARG A 63 -2.05 8.84 15.15
CA ARG A 63 -2.08 9.02 13.69
C ARG A 63 -1.25 7.92 13.04
N PRO A 64 -1.64 7.44 11.84
CA PRO A 64 -0.83 6.48 11.12
C PRO A 64 0.54 7.11 10.83
N GLU A 65 1.59 6.41 11.23
CA GLU A 65 2.96 6.88 11.11
C GLU A 65 3.40 6.87 9.65
N PHE A 66 2.94 5.84 8.92
CA PHE A 66 3.11 5.71 7.49
C PHE A 66 1.84 5.20 6.83
N ARG A 67 1.58 5.67 5.62
CA ARG A 67 0.56 5.12 4.73
C ARG A 67 1.15 4.87 3.36
N ILE A 68 0.94 3.67 2.85
CA ILE A 68 1.33 3.27 1.50
C ILE A 68 0.08 3.32 0.64
N GLU A 69 0.06 4.20 -0.35
CA GLU A 69 -1.06 4.36 -1.26
C GLU A 69 -0.71 3.84 -2.65
N LYS A 70 -1.61 3.07 -3.27
CA LYS A 70 -1.57 2.65 -4.67
C LYS A 70 -2.73 3.31 -5.41
N ARG A 71 -2.40 4.22 -6.34
CA ARG A 71 -3.31 4.99 -7.22
C ARG A 71 -2.97 4.72 -8.68
N PRO A 72 -3.56 3.69 -9.32
CA PRO A 72 -3.27 3.33 -10.71
C PRO A 72 -3.53 4.46 -11.72
N ALA A 73 -4.47 5.35 -11.43
CA ALA A 73 -4.74 6.54 -12.25
C ALA A 73 -3.52 7.47 -12.42
N LEU A 74 -2.55 7.41 -11.49
CA LEU A 74 -1.32 8.21 -11.54
C LEU A 74 -0.13 7.47 -12.16
N ARG A 75 -0.32 6.22 -12.65
CA ARG A 75 0.75 5.39 -13.23
C ARG A 75 1.56 6.11 -14.31
N ASN A 76 0.89 6.84 -15.19
CA ASN A 76 1.51 7.57 -16.31
C ASN A 76 1.87 9.03 -15.97
N ARG A 77 1.68 9.45 -14.71
CA ARG A 77 1.97 10.82 -14.25
C ARG A 77 3.14 10.80 -13.25
N GLN A 78 2.82 10.89 -11.97
CA GLN A 78 3.82 11.02 -10.89
C GLN A 78 4.19 9.66 -10.25
N GLY A 79 3.70 8.56 -10.83
CA GLY A 79 3.84 7.21 -10.29
C GLY A 79 2.58 6.75 -9.56
N MET A 80 2.31 5.44 -9.64
CA MET A 80 1.11 4.88 -9.02
C MET A 80 1.22 4.73 -7.51
N TRP A 81 2.40 4.89 -6.92
CA TRP A 81 2.62 4.62 -5.51
C TRP A 81 3.04 5.89 -4.76
N ALA A 82 2.59 6.01 -3.52
CA ALA A 82 3.01 7.05 -2.61
C ALA A 82 3.26 6.50 -1.19
N LEU A 83 4.35 6.95 -0.57
CA LEU A 83 4.54 6.86 0.88
C LEU A 83 4.15 8.19 1.50
N VAL A 84 3.20 8.14 2.40
CA VAL A 84 2.70 9.29 3.15
C VAL A 84 3.13 9.11 4.61
N GLY A 85 3.72 10.15 5.18
CA GLY A 85 4.13 10.18 6.58
C GLY A 85 3.03 10.65 7.51
N GLU A 86 3.41 10.79 8.77
CA GLU A 86 2.58 11.39 9.81
C GLU A 86 2.06 12.77 9.38
N GLY A 87 0.77 13.03 9.60
CA GLY A 87 0.14 14.30 9.24
C GLY A 87 -0.23 14.47 7.76
N GLY A 88 0.00 13.44 6.92
CA GLY A 88 -0.45 13.47 5.52
C GLY A 88 0.57 14.03 4.53
N ALA A 89 1.79 14.34 4.98
CA ALA A 89 2.88 14.74 4.09
C ALA A 89 3.33 13.58 3.20
N VAL A 90 3.41 13.79 1.89
CA VAL A 90 3.94 12.79 0.96
C VAL A 90 5.47 12.77 1.09
N ILE A 91 6.00 11.68 1.63
CA ILE A 91 7.45 11.48 1.79
C ILE A 91 8.08 11.09 0.45
N LYS A 92 7.41 10.20 -0.30
CA LYS A 92 7.94 9.68 -1.56
C LYS A 92 6.84 9.29 -2.53
N ARG A 93 7.08 9.45 -3.82
CA ARG A 93 6.26 8.91 -4.91
C ARG A 93 7.12 8.16 -5.92
N GLY A 94 6.50 7.23 -6.65
CA GLY A 94 7.19 6.45 -7.66
C GLY A 94 6.29 5.46 -8.39
N HIS A 95 6.87 4.82 -9.41
CA HIS A 95 6.18 3.85 -10.24
C HIS A 95 6.18 2.44 -9.63
N ASP A 96 7.10 2.18 -8.69
CA ASP A 96 7.32 0.88 -8.07
C ASP A 96 7.28 0.95 -6.55
N LEU A 97 6.82 -0.13 -5.92
CA LEU A 97 6.70 -0.25 -4.46
C LEU A 97 8.08 -0.24 -3.76
N GLY A 98 9.09 -0.95 -4.29
CA GLY A 98 10.38 -1.12 -3.63
C GLY A 98 11.08 0.19 -3.24
N PRO A 99 11.33 1.12 -4.18
CA PRO A 99 11.95 2.41 -3.88
C PRO A 99 11.20 3.25 -2.85
N ILE A 100 9.90 3.02 -2.70
CA ILE A 100 8.99 3.76 -1.80
C ILE A 100 9.02 3.19 -0.39
N LEU A 101 9.32 1.90 -0.24
CA LEU A 101 9.55 1.27 1.07
C LEU A 101 10.94 1.57 1.64
N ALA A 102 11.93 1.87 0.79
CA ALA A 102 13.31 2.11 1.21
C ALA A 102 13.50 3.14 2.36
N PRO A 103 12.77 4.27 2.44
CA PRO A 103 12.87 5.19 3.57
C PRO A 103 12.47 4.55 4.91
N VAL A 104 11.46 3.67 4.89
CA VAL A 104 10.99 2.95 6.08
C VAL A 104 11.99 1.86 6.47
N GLU A 105 12.52 1.13 5.48
CA GLU A 105 13.55 0.11 5.72
C GLU A 105 14.84 0.70 6.30
N ARG A 106 15.28 1.86 5.82
CA ARG A 106 16.43 2.57 6.41
C ARG A 106 16.18 3.00 7.84
N ARG A 107 14.95 3.39 8.16
CA ARG A 107 14.57 3.75 9.53
C ARG A 107 14.64 2.51 10.42
N LEU A 108 14.12 1.37 9.96
CA LEU A 108 14.25 0.09 10.65
C LEU A 108 15.71 -0.27 10.94
N MET A 109 16.60 -0.17 9.94
CA MET A 109 18.03 -0.48 10.13
C MET A 109 18.65 0.34 11.27
N LYS A 110 18.41 1.66 11.30
CA LYS A 110 18.89 2.54 12.37
C LYS A 110 18.34 2.18 13.75
N LEU A 111 17.15 1.60 13.82
CA LEU A 111 16.48 1.26 15.08
C LEU A 111 16.94 -0.07 15.66
N VAL A 112 17.34 -1.02 14.81
CA VAL A 112 17.83 -2.35 15.22
C VAL A 112 19.31 -2.31 15.64
N GLU A 113 20.07 -1.31 15.17
CA GLU A 113 21.47 -1.08 15.58
C GLU A 113 21.63 -0.31 16.92
N SER A 114 20.53 0.00 17.63
CA SER A 114 20.55 0.74 18.91
C SER A 114 20.24 -0.14 20.12
#